data_AF-A0A2A7WWK9-F1
#
_entry.id   AF-A0A2A7WWK9-F1
#
_cell.length_a   1.000
_cell.length_b   1.000
_cell.length_c   1.000
_cell.angle_alpha   90.00
_cell.angle_beta   90.00
_cell.angle_gamma   90.00
#
_symmetry.space_group_name_H-M   'P 1'
#
loop_
_entity.id
_entity.type
_entity.pdbx_description
1 polymer ?
#
loop_
_entity_poly.entity_id
_entity_poly.type
_entity_poly.pdbx_seq_one_letter_code
_entity_poly.pdbx_strand_id
1 'polypeptide(L)'
;MKKIYKKIRNKYRKLRLNFLENYQKIERKIKYPILYKLGVIPRKLELLLTILILGTILQLFGFININFIKNILRYIPKVHEDLNRQIVFSQLSVTFLILSLFSLITNLKKEKLLGTSIYRIAFANSILGNIITVSLILFILLATNIAMYLSDNRSTIILPLFLIILLILMLMISKIILYTNSRRLSRNKILSIYYWENKKIFSNSLKISRNPTYQLSEYIYDLNEDTLEKILRKDVEYRRNAKVYEIISNLSLKNYKKKIQENYTETIKAPDIITFWSNCIEEFIRNELYFDALHQYNTMLRIFISNEVYISSHSINKLLEKIFIGISSTKNKMLFEQNKELLLKAIEFTMHYCYFQLNNDFSYTRIGKLKWLYLSPLYGNFLIDYYNLIDKSLSLDDNEKSKQLFEYFESLRMISFDVSKPFHENLRMVKYNVIEYDLIKYDGDLCLVGIPLSKLMIHLIQENNRRSLLYFLKDFNNNSIYFSCLIVGSKLISLYLESNEDDKNTISDYLILLIAKLIEWDNFKIKYNCFILKQFQNENMNCLYSWFFFENNDIESLNIVKQLVMIKKIGINTENISSTNIKLKKMIPLLSEINYETLTIARKEEFEKTNDKFSVFKRLI
;
A
#
# COMPACT_ATOMS: atom_id res chain seq x y z
N MET A 1 -43.25 17.59 -8.81
CA MET A 1 -42.05 17.11 -9.56
C MET A 1 -40.81 16.77 -8.71
N LYS A 2 -40.30 17.64 -7.82
CA LYS A 2 -39.04 17.37 -7.05
C LYS A 2 -39.01 16.06 -6.22
N LYS A 3 -40.14 15.64 -5.63
CA LYS A 3 -40.25 14.36 -4.88
C LYS A 3 -40.14 13.12 -5.78
N ILE A 4 -40.66 13.19 -7.01
CA ILE A 4 -40.61 12.11 -8.00
C ILE A 4 -39.18 11.92 -8.48
N TYR A 5 -38.49 13.02 -8.79
CA TYR A 5 -37.07 13.01 -9.18
C TYR A 5 -36.17 12.39 -8.10
N LYS A 6 -36.41 12.71 -6.82
CA LYS A 6 -35.67 12.13 -5.68
C LYS A 6 -35.94 10.63 -5.52
N LYS A 7 -37.18 10.16 -5.75
CA LYS A 7 -37.53 8.73 -5.76
C LYS A 7 -36.84 7.98 -6.91
N ILE A 8 -36.85 8.53 -8.13
CA ILE A 8 -36.21 7.92 -9.30
C ILE A 8 -34.69 7.83 -9.09
N ARG A 9 -34.06 8.91 -8.61
CA ARG A 9 -32.62 8.95 -8.30
C ARG A 9 -32.22 7.91 -7.25
N ASN A 10 -33.03 7.72 -6.21
CA ASN A 10 -32.79 6.69 -5.20
C ASN A 10 -32.99 5.27 -5.75
N LYS A 11 -33.97 5.06 -6.63
CA LYS A 11 -34.21 3.77 -7.29
C LYS A 11 -33.04 3.41 -8.22
N TYR A 12 -32.54 4.37 -8.98
CA TYR A 12 -31.37 4.21 -9.85
C TYR A 12 -30.09 3.96 -9.05
N ARG A 13 -29.90 4.65 -7.92
CA ARG A 13 -28.78 4.41 -7.00
C ARG A 13 -28.83 2.99 -6.40
N LYS A 14 -30.00 2.50 -6.01
CA LYS A 14 -30.19 1.10 -5.54
C LYS A 14 -29.90 0.08 -6.64
N LEU A 15 -30.38 0.31 -7.86
CA LEU A 15 -30.10 -0.56 -9.02
C LEU A 15 -28.61 -0.59 -9.35
N ARG A 16 -27.93 0.58 -9.37
CA ARG A 16 -26.48 0.68 -9.60
C ARG A 16 -25.68 -0.03 -8.51
N LEU A 17 -26.09 0.07 -7.24
CA LEU A 17 -25.47 -0.65 -6.13
C LEU A 17 -25.66 -2.18 -6.27
N ASN A 18 -26.86 -2.64 -6.62
CA ASN A 18 -27.12 -4.06 -6.88
C ASN A 18 -26.32 -4.59 -8.08
N PHE A 19 -26.17 -3.78 -9.14
CA PHE A 19 -25.33 -4.13 -10.29
C PHE A 19 -23.84 -4.20 -9.92
N LEU A 20 -23.33 -3.24 -9.14
CA LEU A 20 -21.96 -3.27 -8.61
C LEU A 20 -21.73 -4.49 -7.70
N GLU A 21 -22.69 -4.83 -6.84
CA GLU A 21 -22.61 -6.03 -6.00
C GLU A 21 -22.62 -7.33 -6.82
N ASN A 22 -23.45 -7.40 -7.87
CA ASN A 22 -23.52 -8.56 -8.75
C ASN A 22 -22.30 -8.66 -9.66
N TYR A 23 -21.82 -7.56 -10.21
CA TYR A 23 -20.58 -7.47 -10.98
C TYR A 23 -19.37 -7.91 -10.13
N GLN A 24 -19.25 -7.40 -8.90
CA GLN A 24 -18.21 -7.85 -7.96
C GLN A 24 -18.36 -9.32 -7.54
N LYS A 25 -19.59 -9.86 -7.45
CA LYS A 25 -19.82 -11.31 -7.24
C LYS A 25 -19.38 -12.14 -8.44
N ILE A 26 -19.57 -11.64 -9.66
CA ILE A 26 -19.19 -12.29 -10.92
C ILE A 26 -17.66 -12.20 -11.11
N GLU A 27 -17.05 -11.06 -10.87
CA GLU A 27 -15.60 -10.87 -10.98
C GLU A 27 -14.83 -11.73 -9.96
N ARG A 28 -15.37 -11.91 -8.74
CA ARG A 28 -14.85 -12.90 -7.76
C ARG A 28 -14.89 -14.34 -8.26
N LYS A 29 -15.88 -14.71 -9.08
CA LYS A 29 -15.99 -16.04 -9.69
C LYS A 29 -15.01 -16.23 -10.85
N ILE A 30 -14.69 -15.16 -11.59
CA ILE A 30 -13.89 -15.20 -12.81
C ILE A 30 -12.37 -15.17 -12.51
N LYS A 31 -11.88 -14.30 -11.62
CA LYS A 31 -10.44 -14.17 -11.36
C LYS A 31 -9.86 -15.18 -10.36
N TYR A 32 -10.68 -15.73 -9.45
CA TYR A 32 -10.22 -16.70 -8.43
C TYR A 32 -11.23 -17.85 -8.24
N PRO A 33 -11.51 -18.63 -9.30
CA PRO A 33 -12.51 -19.68 -9.27
C PRO A 33 -12.22 -20.72 -8.17
N ILE A 34 -10.94 -20.98 -7.89
CA ILE A 34 -10.50 -21.97 -6.90
C ILE A 34 -10.77 -21.50 -5.46
N LEU A 35 -10.45 -20.24 -5.10
CA LEU A 35 -10.69 -19.71 -3.75
C LEU A 35 -12.19 -19.60 -3.44
N TYR A 36 -13.00 -19.23 -4.42
CA TYR A 36 -14.46 -19.15 -4.26
C TYR A 36 -15.11 -20.54 -4.19
N LYS A 37 -14.70 -21.47 -5.07
CA LYS A 37 -15.23 -22.85 -5.07
C LYS A 37 -14.86 -23.62 -3.79
N LEU A 38 -13.64 -23.45 -3.26
CA LEU A 38 -13.18 -24.13 -2.04
C LEU A 38 -13.86 -23.62 -0.75
N GLY A 39 -14.39 -22.41 -0.72
CA GLY A 39 -15.16 -21.91 0.44
C GLY A 39 -16.65 -22.27 0.41
N VAL A 40 -17.25 -22.35 -0.78
CA VAL A 40 -18.71 -22.47 -0.94
C VAL A 40 -19.16 -23.91 -1.19
N ILE A 41 -18.43 -24.69 -2.00
CA ILE A 41 -18.83 -26.06 -2.35
C ILE A 41 -18.76 -26.99 -1.13
N PRO A 42 -17.66 -27.01 -0.34
CA PRO A 42 -17.59 -27.88 0.84
C PRO A 42 -18.67 -27.52 1.86
N ARG A 43 -18.95 -26.23 2.07
CA ARG A 43 -20.00 -25.78 2.99
C ARG A 43 -21.40 -26.18 2.54
N LYS A 44 -21.69 -26.14 1.23
CA LYS A 44 -22.97 -26.61 0.70
C LYS A 44 -23.14 -28.13 0.83
N LEU A 45 -22.07 -28.88 0.58
CA LEU A 45 -22.06 -30.33 0.79
C LEU A 45 -22.22 -30.69 2.27
N GLU A 46 -21.51 -30.01 3.16
CA GLU A 46 -21.68 -30.15 4.62
C GLU A 46 -23.11 -29.82 5.06
N LEU A 47 -23.71 -28.75 4.53
CA LEU A 47 -25.09 -28.38 4.86
C LEU A 47 -26.07 -29.47 4.41
N LEU A 48 -25.94 -29.96 3.18
CA LEU A 48 -26.76 -31.05 2.66
C LEU A 48 -26.60 -32.32 3.51
N LEU A 49 -25.37 -32.68 3.86
CA LEU A 49 -25.06 -33.84 4.69
C LEU A 49 -25.60 -33.67 6.13
N THR A 50 -25.51 -32.47 6.70
CA THR A 50 -26.06 -32.15 8.03
C THR A 50 -27.59 -32.27 8.03
N ILE A 51 -28.25 -31.76 6.98
CA ILE A 51 -29.71 -31.88 6.81
C ILE A 51 -30.11 -33.35 6.68
N LEU A 52 -29.35 -34.15 5.93
CA LEU A 52 -29.59 -35.60 5.81
C LEU A 52 -29.45 -36.31 7.16
N ILE A 53 -28.38 -36.04 7.92
CA ILE A 53 -28.18 -36.62 9.25
C ILE A 53 -29.34 -36.24 10.18
N LEU A 54 -29.69 -34.96 10.26
CA LEU A 54 -30.80 -34.49 11.11
C LEU A 54 -32.13 -35.13 10.69
N GLY A 55 -32.39 -35.21 9.38
CA GLY A 55 -33.57 -35.90 8.84
C GLY A 55 -33.61 -37.37 9.20
N THR A 56 -32.46 -38.07 9.17
CA THR A 56 -32.38 -39.48 9.58
C THR A 56 -32.65 -39.68 11.07
N ILE A 57 -32.12 -38.79 11.92
CA ILE A 57 -32.38 -38.81 13.37
C ILE A 57 -33.87 -38.60 13.63
N LEU A 58 -34.48 -37.55 13.05
CA LEU A 58 -35.90 -37.25 13.23
C LEU A 58 -36.83 -38.37 12.73
N GLN A 59 -36.44 -39.05 11.64
CA GLN A 59 -37.14 -40.24 11.14
C GLN A 59 -37.04 -41.42 12.12
N LEU A 60 -35.86 -41.68 12.70
CA LEU A 60 -35.65 -42.77 13.66
C LEU A 60 -36.51 -42.63 14.91
N PHE A 61 -36.69 -41.41 15.40
CA PHE A 61 -37.57 -41.11 16.55
C PHE A 61 -39.05 -40.92 16.17
N GLY A 62 -39.41 -41.09 14.90
CA GLY A 62 -40.80 -41.02 14.43
C GLY A 62 -41.40 -39.61 14.35
N PHE A 63 -40.60 -38.56 14.50
CA PHE A 63 -41.08 -37.17 14.38
C PHE A 63 -41.42 -36.78 12.95
N ILE A 64 -40.82 -37.45 11.96
CA ILE A 64 -41.00 -37.18 10.52
C ILE A 64 -41.12 -38.52 9.78
N ASN A 65 -41.84 -38.54 8.65
CA ASN A 65 -41.95 -39.70 7.78
C ASN A 65 -41.61 -39.39 6.31
N ILE A 66 -40.34 -39.46 5.95
CA ILE A 66 -39.79 -39.28 4.60
C ILE A 66 -39.51 -40.65 3.97
N ASN A 67 -40.22 -40.96 2.88
CA ASN A 67 -40.10 -42.26 2.18
C ASN A 67 -38.68 -42.59 1.72
N PHE A 68 -37.92 -41.60 1.27
CA PHE A 68 -36.52 -41.79 0.85
C PHE A 68 -35.64 -42.32 1.98
N ILE A 69 -35.70 -41.69 3.17
CA ILE A 69 -34.92 -42.09 4.35
C ILE A 69 -35.41 -43.45 4.87
N LYS A 70 -36.73 -43.65 4.90
CA LYS A 70 -37.35 -44.92 5.30
C LYS A 70 -36.88 -46.10 4.46
N ASN A 71 -36.74 -45.91 3.15
CA ASN A 71 -36.23 -46.94 2.25
C ASN A 71 -34.76 -47.27 2.54
N ILE A 72 -33.93 -46.27 2.86
CA ILE A 72 -32.53 -46.50 3.24
C ILE A 72 -32.43 -47.26 4.56
N LEU A 73 -33.19 -46.85 5.59
CA LEU A 73 -33.17 -47.48 6.91
C LEU A 73 -33.66 -48.94 6.89
N ARG A 74 -34.55 -49.30 5.95
CA ARG A 74 -35.04 -50.69 5.77
C ARG A 74 -33.94 -51.69 5.35
N TYR A 75 -32.85 -51.21 4.75
CA TYR A 75 -31.72 -52.06 4.40
C TYR A 75 -30.77 -52.34 5.57
N ILE A 76 -30.95 -51.64 6.70
CA ILE A 76 -30.14 -51.89 7.91
C ILE A 76 -30.71 -53.15 8.59
N PRO A 77 -29.90 -54.20 8.83
CA PRO A 77 -30.39 -55.44 9.42
C PRO A 77 -30.86 -55.21 10.86
N LYS A 78 -31.87 -56.00 11.28
CA LYS A 78 -32.26 -56.08 12.68
C LYS A 78 -31.22 -56.90 13.43
N VAL A 79 -30.81 -56.39 14.58
CA VAL A 79 -29.69 -56.95 15.36
C VAL A 79 -30.22 -57.66 16.60
N HIS A 80 -29.63 -58.80 16.94
CA HIS A 80 -29.95 -59.54 18.17
C HIS A 80 -29.49 -58.80 19.44
N GLU A 81 -30.12 -59.11 20.57
CA GLU A 81 -29.94 -58.42 21.86
C GLU A 81 -28.47 -58.38 22.33
N ASP A 82 -27.75 -59.49 22.20
CA ASP A 82 -26.33 -59.59 22.57
C ASP A 82 -25.42 -58.70 21.70
N LEU A 83 -25.75 -58.54 20.43
CA LEU A 83 -25.02 -57.69 19.50
C LEU A 83 -25.31 -56.20 19.77
N ASN A 84 -26.53 -55.84 20.19
CA ASN A 84 -26.84 -54.46 20.62
C ASN A 84 -26.01 -54.04 21.83
N ARG A 85 -25.83 -54.95 22.80
CA ARG A 85 -24.94 -54.73 23.94
C ARG A 85 -23.51 -54.44 23.48
N GLN A 86 -22.96 -55.29 22.60
CA GLN A 86 -21.61 -55.10 22.06
C GLN A 86 -21.47 -53.81 21.26
N ILE A 87 -22.49 -53.42 20.48
CA ILE A 87 -22.51 -52.17 19.72
C ILE A 87 -22.43 -50.95 20.64
N VAL A 88 -23.22 -50.92 21.73
CA VAL A 88 -23.20 -49.80 22.69
C VAL A 88 -21.84 -49.70 23.40
N PHE A 89 -21.26 -50.83 23.82
CA PHE A 89 -19.91 -50.84 24.40
C PHE A 89 -18.84 -50.40 23.39
N SER A 90 -18.88 -50.93 22.18
CA SER A 90 -17.98 -50.51 21.10
C SER A 90 -18.13 -49.03 20.79
N GLN A 91 -19.33 -48.48 20.83
CA GLN A 91 -19.58 -47.06 20.62
C GLN A 91 -18.91 -46.20 21.70
N LEU A 92 -19.08 -46.57 22.96
CA LEU A 92 -18.43 -45.88 24.08
C LEU A 92 -16.90 -45.88 23.87
N SER A 93 -16.31 -47.06 23.68
CA SER A 93 -14.87 -47.22 23.50
C SER A 93 -14.34 -46.44 22.31
N VAL A 94 -14.97 -46.54 21.14
CA VAL A 94 -14.53 -45.87 19.91
C VAL A 94 -14.68 -44.36 20.02
N THR A 95 -15.79 -43.87 20.59
CA THR A 95 -16.03 -42.43 20.75
C THR A 95 -15.00 -41.81 21.69
N PHE A 96 -14.72 -42.45 22.83
CA PHE A 96 -13.69 -41.99 23.77
C PHE A 96 -12.28 -42.08 23.17
N LEU A 97 -11.94 -43.17 22.48
CA LEU A 97 -10.63 -43.33 21.84
C LEU A 97 -10.40 -42.25 20.78
N ILE A 98 -11.40 -42.00 19.93
CA ILE A 98 -11.31 -40.97 18.89
C ILE A 98 -11.26 -39.56 19.48
N LEU A 99 -12.05 -39.25 20.53
CA LEU A 99 -11.96 -37.96 21.23
C LEU A 99 -10.59 -37.76 21.89
N SER A 100 -10.03 -38.80 22.51
CA SER A 100 -8.68 -38.76 23.07
C SER A 100 -7.62 -38.58 21.99
N LEU A 101 -7.75 -39.25 20.84
CA LEU A 101 -6.88 -39.02 19.68
C LEU A 101 -7.01 -37.59 19.14
N PHE A 102 -8.23 -37.02 19.09
CA PHE A 102 -8.40 -35.63 18.69
C PHE A 102 -7.72 -34.69 19.67
N SER A 103 -7.90 -34.88 20.98
CA SER A 103 -7.22 -34.10 22.03
C SER A 103 -5.70 -34.20 21.90
N LEU A 104 -5.18 -35.41 21.67
CA LEU A 104 -3.77 -35.67 21.45
C LEU A 104 -3.25 -34.97 20.18
N ILE A 105 -3.94 -35.10 19.04
CA ILE A 105 -3.57 -34.46 17.77
C ILE A 105 -3.58 -32.94 17.92
N THR A 106 -4.57 -32.37 18.62
CA THR A 106 -4.63 -30.92 18.88
C THR A 106 -3.48 -30.43 19.75
N ASN A 107 -2.97 -31.27 20.66
CA ASN A 107 -1.88 -30.91 21.57
C ASN A 107 -0.49 -31.19 20.97
N LEU A 108 -0.33 -32.25 20.16
CA LEU A 108 0.95 -32.67 19.58
C LEU A 108 1.30 -31.91 18.29
N LYS A 109 0.33 -31.63 17.41
CA LYS A 109 0.59 -30.84 16.19
C LYS A 109 0.50 -29.35 16.48
N LYS A 110 1.59 -28.82 17.05
CA LYS A 110 1.87 -27.37 17.09
C LYS A 110 2.26 -26.79 15.73
N GLU A 111 2.27 -27.59 14.65
CA GLU A 111 2.54 -27.12 13.29
C GLU A 111 1.54 -26.03 12.88
N LYS A 112 2.00 -24.79 12.91
CA LYS A 112 1.28 -23.62 12.41
C LYS A 112 1.62 -23.42 10.94
N LEU A 113 0.61 -23.30 10.11
CA LEU A 113 0.75 -22.82 8.74
C LEU A 113 0.34 -21.35 8.71
N LEU A 114 1.30 -20.45 8.42
CA LEU A 114 1.09 -19.00 8.42
C LEU A 114 0.52 -18.49 9.76
N GLY A 115 1.00 -19.02 10.89
CA GLY A 115 0.53 -18.68 12.23
C GLY A 115 -0.73 -19.40 12.71
N THR A 116 -1.42 -20.14 11.85
CA THR A 116 -2.67 -20.83 12.21
C THR A 116 -2.53 -22.34 12.21
N SER A 117 -3.08 -22.99 13.24
CA SER A 117 -3.01 -24.46 13.35
C SER A 117 -3.83 -25.14 12.26
N ILE A 118 -3.35 -26.30 11.78
CA ILE A 118 -4.05 -27.10 10.77
C ILE A 118 -5.49 -27.42 11.20
N TYR A 119 -5.69 -27.63 12.51
CA TYR A 119 -7.00 -27.83 13.11
C TYR A 119 -7.93 -26.62 12.90
N ARG A 120 -7.50 -25.40 13.26
CA ARG A 120 -8.28 -24.17 13.02
C ARG A 120 -8.60 -24.00 11.53
N ILE A 121 -7.65 -24.30 10.64
CA ILE A 121 -7.84 -24.25 9.19
C ILE A 121 -8.89 -25.28 8.72
N ALA A 122 -8.79 -26.53 9.16
CA ALA A 122 -9.67 -27.61 8.73
C ALA A 122 -11.14 -27.32 9.09
N PHE A 123 -11.40 -26.71 10.24
CA PHE A 123 -12.74 -26.50 10.75
C PHE A 123 -13.27 -25.06 10.66
N ALA A 124 -12.47 -24.10 10.17
CA ALA A 124 -12.95 -22.75 9.91
C ALA A 124 -14.14 -22.71 8.95
N ASN A 125 -15.18 -21.91 9.30
CA ASN A 125 -16.41 -21.68 8.53
C ASN A 125 -17.18 -22.96 8.12
N SER A 126 -16.96 -24.06 8.84
CA SER A 126 -17.63 -25.35 8.67
C SER A 126 -18.82 -25.47 9.64
N ILE A 127 -19.89 -26.15 9.22
CA ILE A 127 -21.06 -26.39 10.09
C ILE A 127 -20.70 -27.39 11.18
N LEU A 128 -19.99 -28.46 10.81
CA LEU A 128 -19.33 -29.39 11.72
C LEU A 128 -17.98 -28.83 12.25
N GLY A 129 -17.81 -27.50 12.18
CA GLY A 129 -16.55 -26.79 12.42
C GLY A 129 -16.30 -26.41 13.87
N ASN A 130 -17.35 -26.33 14.67
CA ASN A 130 -17.21 -26.04 16.08
C ASN A 130 -17.12 -27.36 16.85
N ILE A 131 -15.89 -27.78 17.18
CA ILE A 131 -15.65 -29.01 17.94
C ILE A 131 -16.51 -29.07 19.19
N ILE A 132 -16.73 -27.94 19.88
CA ILE A 132 -17.55 -27.92 21.10
C ILE A 132 -18.99 -28.33 20.79
N THR A 133 -19.55 -27.82 19.70
CA THR A 133 -20.91 -28.22 19.29
C THR A 133 -20.97 -29.64 18.76
N VAL A 134 -19.96 -30.09 18.02
CA VAL A 134 -19.93 -31.47 17.48
C VAL A 134 -19.72 -32.48 18.60
N SER A 135 -18.83 -32.19 19.56
CA SER A 135 -18.63 -33.04 20.73
C SER A 135 -19.90 -33.11 21.57
N LEU A 136 -20.58 -31.98 21.81
CA LEU A 136 -21.85 -31.96 22.52
C LEU A 136 -22.94 -32.77 21.80
N ILE A 137 -23.04 -32.67 20.49
CA ILE A 137 -23.97 -33.50 19.68
C ILE A 137 -23.60 -34.99 19.80
N LEU A 138 -22.32 -35.35 19.70
CA LEU A 138 -21.85 -36.72 19.85
C LEU A 138 -22.18 -37.27 21.24
N PHE A 139 -21.99 -36.46 22.30
CA PHE A 139 -22.36 -36.83 23.66
C PHE A 139 -23.86 -37.05 23.82
N ILE A 140 -24.71 -36.16 23.26
CA ILE A 140 -26.16 -36.33 23.29
C ILE A 140 -26.58 -37.62 22.57
N LEU A 141 -26.08 -37.86 21.37
CA LEU A 141 -26.39 -39.07 20.59
C LEU A 141 -25.92 -40.33 21.32
N LEU A 142 -24.77 -40.27 21.99
CA LEU A 142 -24.24 -41.36 22.78
C LEU A 142 -25.09 -41.65 24.02
N ALA A 143 -25.47 -40.62 24.78
CA ALA A 143 -26.36 -40.75 25.92
C ALA A 143 -27.74 -41.29 25.49
N THR A 144 -28.24 -40.86 24.34
CA THR A 144 -29.52 -41.33 23.80
C THR A 144 -29.44 -42.79 23.39
N ASN A 145 -28.32 -43.23 22.81
CA ASN A 145 -28.15 -44.63 22.46
C ASN A 145 -28.06 -45.55 23.70
N ILE A 146 -27.39 -45.09 24.76
CA ILE A 146 -27.35 -45.78 26.06
C ILE A 146 -28.74 -45.84 26.69
N ALA A 147 -29.47 -44.72 26.72
CA ALA A 147 -30.82 -44.66 27.27
C ALA A 147 -31.80 -45.57 26.51
N MET A 148 -31.68 -45.64 25.19
CA MET A 148 -32.48 -46.55 24.35
C MET A 148 -32.16 -48.01 24.65
N TYR A 149 -30.88 -48.36 24.80
CA TYR A 149 -30.50 -49.70 25.23
C TYR A 149 -31.08 -50.04 26.61
N LEU A 150 -30.95 -49.16 27.60
CA LEU A 150 -31.50 -49.39 28.95
C LEU A 150 -33.03 -49.51 28.98
N SER A 151 -33.72 -48.85 28.05
CA SER A 151 -35.20 -48.86 27.98
C SER A 151 -35.75 -50.06 27.19
N ASP A 152 -35.10 -50.41 26.08
CA ASP A 152 -35.44 -51.56 25.24
C ASP A 152 -34.17 -52.10 24.56
N ASN A 153 -33.63 -53.20 25.12
CA ASN A 153 -32.43 -53.86 24.61
C ASN A 153 -32.57 -54.35 23.15
N ARG A 154 -33.80 -54.49 22.62
CA ARG A 154 -34.08 -54.97 21.26
C ARG A 154 -34.39 -53.84 20.28
N SER A 155 -34.25 -52.59 20.70
CA SER A 155 -34.57 -51.44 19.87
C SER A 155 -33.78 -51.44 18.56
N THR A 156 -34.50 -51.41 17.44
CA THR A 156 -33.92 -51.37 16.08
C THR A 156 -33.25 -50.03 15.76
N ILE A 157 -33.32 -49.06 16.66
CA ILE A 157 -32.75 -47.72 16.52
C ILE A 157 -31.26 -47.69 16.92
N ILE A 158 -30.81 -48.66 17.73
CA ILE A 158 -29.47 -48.69 18.33
C ILE A 158 -28.35 -48.75 17.27
N LEU A 159 -28.45 -49.69 16.32
CA LEU A 159 -27.47 -49.83 15.24
C LEU A 159 -27.43 -48.61 14.29
N PRO A 160 -28.57 -48.08 13.80
CA PRO A 160 -28.58 -46.84 13.02
C PRO A 160 -27.93 -45.63 13.74
N LEU A 161 -28.20 -45.43 15.03
CA LEU A 161 -27.58 -44.35 15.82
C LEU A 161 -26.06 -44.53 15.93
N PHE A 162 -25.60 -45.76 16.16
CA PHE A 162 -24.18 -46.09 16.18
C PHE A 162 -23.48 -45.76 14.85
N LEU A 163 -24.10 -46.14 13.72
CA LEU A 163 -23.56 -45.86 12.38
C LEU A 163 -23.50 -44.36 12.09
N ILE A 164 -24.51 -43.58 12.54
CA ILE A 164 -24.51 -42.11 12.40
C ILE A 164 -23.33 -41.50 13.17
N ILE A 165 -23.09 -41.95 14.40
CA ILE A 165 -21.98 -41.47 15.23
C ILE A 165 -20.63 -41.79 14.58
N LEU A 166 -20.44 -43.03 14.11
CA LEU A 166 -19.23 -43.43 13.38
C LEU A 166 -19.03 -42.59 12.11
N LEU A 167 -20.10 -42.32 11.35
CA LEU A 167 -20.02 -41.50 10.14
C LEU A 167 -19.55 -40.08 10.45
N ILE A 168 -20.09 -39.45 11.51
CA ILE A 168 -19.67 -38.10 11.95
C ILE A 168 -18.19 -38.10 12.33
N LEU A 169 -17.74 -39.11 13.09
CA LEU A 169 -16.34 -39.24 13.51
C LEU A 169 -15.40 -39.46 12.32
N MET A 170 -15.76 -40.35 11.39
CA MET A 170 -15.00 -40.58 10.16
C MET A 170 -14.88 -39.33 9.29
N LEU A 171 -15.97 -38.55 9.17
CA LEU A 171 -15.93 -37.28 8.45
C LEU A 171 -14.96 -36.29 9.09
N MET A 172 -14.98 -36.16 10.42
CA MET A 172 -14.03 -35.30 11.15
C MET A 172 -12.58 -35.72 10.90
N ILE A 173 -12.27 -37.02 11.04
CA ILE A 173 -10.92 -37.56 10.85
C ILE A 173 -10.45 -37.34 9.41
N SER A 174 -11.28 -37.70 8.42
CA SER A 174 -10.94 -37.54 7.00
C SER A 174 -10.60 -36.08 6.65
N LYS A 175 -11.32 -35.12 7.25
CA LYS A 175 -11.08 -33.70 7.05
C LYS A 175 -9.72 -33.28 7.58
N ILE A 176 -9.35 -33.69 8.78
CA ILE A 176 -8.02 -33.40 9.36
C ILE A 176 -6.93 -34.01 8.48
N ILE A 177 -7.07 -35.28 8.09
CA ILE A 177 -6.09 -35.97 7.23
C ILE A 177 -5.92 -35.23 5.91
N LEU A 178 -7.02 -34.84 5.26
CA LEU A 178 -6.99 -34.15 3.97
C LEU A 178 -6.25 -32.80 4.03
N TYR A 179 -6.51 -31.98 5.04
CA TYR A 179 -5.82 -30.70 5.21
C TYR A 179 -4.39 -30.86 5.74
N THR A 180 -4.13 -31.89 6.53
CA THR A 180 -2.78 -32.21 7.00
C THR A 180 -1.88 -32.64 5.83
N ASN A 181 -2.37 -33.54 4.98
CA ASN A 181 -1.58 -34.13 3.90
C ASN A 181 -1.49 -33.22 2.66
N SER A 182 -2.43 -32.29 2.49
CA SER A 182 -2.42 -31.37 1.35
C SER A 182 -2.06 -29.93 1.75
N ARG A 183 -0.75 -29.62 1.71
CA ARG A 183 -0.23 -28.27 1.97
C ARG A 183 -0.87 -27.20 1.07
N ARG A 184 -1.14 -27.55 -0.20
CA ARG A 184 -1.79 -26.64 -1.18
C ARG A 184 -3.23 -26.30 -0.80
N LEU A 185 -4.03 -27.30 -0.40
CA LEU A 185 -5.42 -27.07 0.01
C LEU A 185 -5.49 -26.25 1.30
N SER A 186 -4.65 -26.57 2.28
CA SER A 186 -4.55 -25.82 3.53
C SER A 186 -4.14 -24.37 3.31
N ARG A 187 -3.13 -24.13 2.47
CA ARG A 187 -2.69 -22.78 2.11
C ARG A 187 -3.79 -21.98 1.41
N ASN A 188 -4.49 -22.57 0.45
CA ASN A 188 -5.57 -21.88 -0.25
C ASN A 188 -6.73 -21.56 0.70
N LYS A 189 -7.06 -22.49 1.61
CA LYS A 189 -8.11 -22.29 2.59
C LYS A 189 -7.77 -21.16 3.55
N ILE A 190 -6.56 -21.14 4.12
CA ILE A 190 -6.17 -20.08 5.06
C ILE A 190 -6.10 -18.70 4.38
N LEU A 191 -5.61 -18.61 3.15
CA LEU A 191 -5.67 -17.37 2.35
C LEU A 191 -7.11 -16.87 2.15
N SER A 192 -8.06 -17.80 1.91
CA SER A 192 -9.47 -17.43 1.77
C SER A 192 -10.08 -16.92 3.08
N ILE A 193 -9.67 -17.49 4.22
CA ILE A 193 -10.10 -17.06 5.56
C ILE A 193 -9.58 -15.65 5.82
N TYR A 194 -8.28 -15.41 5.63
CA TYR A 194 -7.69 -14.08 5.83
C TYR A 194 -8.33 -13.03 4.92
N TYR A 195 -8.56 -13.33 3.64
CA TYR A 195 -9.27 -12.42 2.75
C TYR A 195 -10.69 -12.10 3.23
N TRP A 196 -11.40 -13.10 3.76
CA TRP A 196 -12.75 -12.92 4.27
C TRP A 196 -12.79 -12.13 5.58
N GLU A 197 -11.89 -12.40 6.52
CA GLU A 197 -11.75 -11.62 7.75
C GLU A 197 -11.36 -10.17 7.44
N ASN A 198 -10.42 -9.96 6.53
CA ASN A 198 -9.97 -8.64 6.12
C ASN A 198 -11.12 -7.84 5.51
N LYS A 199 -11.96 -8.49 4.69
CA LYS A 199 -13.20 -7.89 4.18
C LYS A 199 -14.12 -7.39 5.29
N LYS A 200 -14.30 -8.16 6.37
CA LYS A 200 -15.15 -7.73 7.49
C LYS A 200 -14.63 -6.45 8.10
N ILE A 201 -13.31 -6.35 8.31
CA ILE A 201 -12.64 -5.19 8.91
C ILE A 201 -13.01 -3.92 8.16
N PHE A 202 -12.81 -3.86 6.84
CA PHE A 202 -13.13 -2.64 6.11
C PHE A 202 -14.62 -2.43 5.82
N SER A 203 -15.45 -3.48 5.90
CA SER A 203 -16.91 -3.32 5.76
C SER A 203 -17.59 -2.75 7.01
N ASN A 204 -16.99 -2.96 8.18
CA ASN A 204 -17.53 -2.57 9.49
C ASN A 204 -16.56 -1.67 10.28
N SER A 205 -15.58 -1.06 9.61
CA SER A 205 -14.46 -0.30 10.19
C SER A 205 -14.90 0.69 11.28
N LEU A 206 -15.94 1.48 11.02
CA LEU A 206 -16.49 2.46 11.96
C LEU A 206 -17.11 1.86 13.22
N LYS A 207 -17.76 0.69 13.09
CA LYS A 207 -18.35 -0.01 14.25
C LYS A 207 -17.25 -0.63 15.11
N ILE A 208 -16.23 -1.14 14.43
CA ILE A 208 -15.06 -1.75 15.06
C ILE A 208 -14.28 -0.69 15.83
N SER A 209 -13.95 0.42 15.18
CA SER A 209 -13.08 1.44 15.73
C SER A 209 -13.69 2.22 16.90
N ARG A 210 -15.02 2.24 17.01
CA ARG A 210 -15.76 2.87 18.12
C ARG A 210 -16.07 1.92 19.28
N ASN A 211 -15.86 0.62 19.11
CA ASN A 211 -16.13 -0.34 20.17
C ASN A 211 -14.83 -0.70 20.90
N PRO A 212 -14.60 -0.22 22.13
CA PRO A 212 -13.38 -0.52 22.89
C PRO A 212 -13.25 -1.99 23.27
N THR A 213 -14.33 -2.77 23.20
CA THR A 213 -14.34 -4.22 23.47
C THR A 213 -14.12 -5.06 22.20
N TYR A 214 -13.98 -4.45 21.03
CA TYR A 214 -13.80 -5.20 19.80
C TYR A 214 -12.41 -5.83 19.74
N GLN A 215 -12.38 -7.16 19.86
CA GLN A 215 -11.19 -7.95 19.56
C GLN A 215 -11.08 -8.15 18.05
N LEU A 216 -9.90 -7.85 17.50
CA LEU A 216 -9.57 -8.15 16.12
C LEU A 216 -9.71 -9.65 15.87
N SER A 217 -9.99 -10.06 14.63
CA SER A 217 -10.05 -11.49 14.30
C SER A 217 -8.71 -12.15 14.64
N GLU A 218 -8.72 -13.19 15.50
CA GLU A 218 -7.52 -13.95 15.89
C GLU A 218 -6.72 -14.40 14.66
N TYR A 219 -7.37 -14.77 13.55
CA TYR A 219 -6.69 -15.23 12.33
C TYR A 219 -5.67 -14.23 11.74
N ILE A 220 -6.04 -12.96 11.59
CA ILE A 220 -5.13 -11.96 11.00
C ILE A 220 -4.05 -11.55 12.01
N TYR A 221 -4.41 -11.52 13.29
CA TYR A 221 -3.46 -11.27 14.36
C TYR A 221 -2.41 -12.40 14.47
N ASP A 222 -2.84 -13.66 14.44
CA ASP A 222 -1.99 -14.86 14.43
C ASP A 222 -0.99 -14.85 13.26
N LEU A 223 -1.43 -14.40 12.07
CA LEU A 223 -0.54 -14.22 10.92
C LEU A 223 0.53 -13.17 11.20
N ASN A 224 0.16 -12.04 11.80
CA ASN A 224 1.10 -10.98 12.16
C ASN A 224 2.11 -11.47 13.18
N GLU A 225 1.65 -12.01 14.31
CA GLU A 225 2.53 -12.52 15.36
C GLU A 225 3.50 -13.59 14.86
N ASP A 226 3.02 -14.58 14.08
CA ASP A 226 3.90 -15.61 13.48
C ASP A 226 4.94 -15.00 12.54
N THR A 227 4.57 -13.95 11.81
CA THR A 227 5.52 -13.25 10.93
C THR A 227 6.58 -12.53 11.73
N LEU A 228 6.18 -11.77 12.76
CA LEU A 228 7.12 -11.03 13.60
C LEU A 228 8.07 -11.97 14.35
N GLU A 229 7.54 -13.06 14.92
CA GLU A 229 8.34 -14.08 15.58
C GLU A 229 9.38 -14.70 14.64
N LYS A 230 9.00 -15.00 13.39
CA LYS A 230 9.91 -15.54 12.38
C LYS A 230 10.97 -14.54 11.93
N ILE A 231 10.63 -13.25 11.84
CA ILE A 231 11.61 -12.19 11.55
C ILE A 231 12.65 -12.14 12.65
N LEU A 232 12.22 -12.10 13.92
CA LEU A 232 13.11 -12.06 15.09
C LEU A 232 14.03 -13.29 15.15
N ARG A 233 13.52 -14.47 14.79
CA ARG A 233 14.28 -15.72 14.72
C ARG A 233 15.13 -15.86 13.44
N LYS A 234 15.05 -14.89 12.51
CA LYS A 234 15.67 -14.94 11.17
C LYS A 234 15.28 -16.20 10.37
N ASP A 235 14.07 -16.71 10.57
CA ASP A 235 13.53 -17.85 9.83
C ASP A 235 13.00 -17.39 8.47
N VAL A 236 13.65 -17.84 7.38
CA VAL A 236 13.33 -17.50 5.99
C VAL A 236 11.84 -17.72 5.64
N GLU A 237 11.10 -18.53 6.39
CA GLU A 237 9.65 -18.65 6.25
C GLU A 237 8.89 -17.32 6.40
N TYR A 238 9.43 -16.28 7.06
CA TYR A 238 8.79 -14.96 7.11
C TYR A 238 8.52 -14.40 5.71
N ARG A 239 9.35 -14.72 4.70
CA ARG A 239 9.14 -14.29 3.30
C ARG A 239 7.86 -14.89 2.72
N ARG A 240 7.49 -16.11 3.12
CA ARG A 240 6.23 -16.75 2.72
C ARG A 240 5.04 -16.01 3.34
N ASN A 241 5.15 -15.58 4.58
CA ASN A 241 4.12 -14.79 5.26
C ASN A 241 3.99 -13.40 4.63
N ALA A 242 5.10 -12.73 4.32
CA ALA A 242 5.08 -11.43 3.65
C ALA A 242 4.32 -11.47 2.31
N LYS A 243 4.49 -12.55 1.53
CA LYS A 243 3.73 -12.79 0.29
C LYS A 243 2.21 -12.93 0.50
N VAL A 244 1.76 -13.33 1.70
CA VAL A 244 0.34 -13.37 2.04
C VAL A 244 -0.24 -11.95 2.10
N TYR A 245 0.47 -11.01 2.73
CA TYR A 245 0.08 -9.60 2.76
C TYR A 245 -0.05 -9.03 1.36
N GLU A 246 0.91 -9.32 0.47
CA GLU A 246 0.89 -8.92 -0.94
C GLU A 246 -0.40 -9.40 -1.64
N ILE A 247 -0.66 -10.72 -1.60
CA ILE A 247 -1.78 -11.35 -2.29
C ILE A 247 -3.11 -10.79 -1.80
N ILE A 248 -3.29 -10.72 -0.47
CA ILE A 248 -4.56 -10.30 0.13
C ILE A 248 -4.78 -8.80 -0.08
N SER A 249 -3.74 -7.97 0.03
CA SER A 249 -3.83 -6.54 -0.23
C SER A 249 -4.25 -6.28 -1.67
N ASN A 250 -3.58 -6.91 -2.64
CA ASN A 250 -3.93 -6.78 -4.06
C ASN A 250 -5.36 -7.23 -4.35
N LEU A 251 -5.76 -8.38 -3.81
CA LEU A 251 -7.14 -8.89 -3.89
C LEU A 251 -8.16 -7.92 -3.29
N SER A 252 -7.85 -7.35 -2.13
CA SER A 252 -8.75 -6.46 -1.40
C SER A 252 -8.93 -5.14 -2.15
N LEU A 253 -7.85 -4.58 -2.69
CA LEU A 253 -7.87 -3.36 -3.49
C LEU A 253 -8.66 -3.56 -4.79
N LYS A 254 -8.41 -4.62 -5.55
CA LYS A 254 -9.18 -4.93 -6.78
C LYS A 254 -10.69 -4.97 -6.55
N ASN A 255 -11.13 -5.51 -5.41
CA ASN A 255 -12.55 -5.72 -5.13
C ASN A 255 -13.21 -4.57 -4.34
N TYR A 256 -12.46 -3.88 -3.49
CA TYR A 256 -13.00 -2.94 -2.49
C TYR A 256 -12.23 -1.63 -2.39
N LYS A 257 -11.45 -1.25 -3.42
CA LYS A 257 -10.67 0.00 -3.53
C LYS A 257 -11.29 1.18 -2.78
N LYS A 258 -12.51 1.57 -3.17
CA LYS A 258 -13.21 2.73 -2.59
C LYS A 258 -13.44 2.62 -1.08
N LYS A 259 -13.87 1.45 -0.59
CA LYS A 259 -14.11 1.26 0.84
C LYS A 259 -12.81 1.30 1.64
N ILE A 260 -11.75 0.73 1.09
CA ILE A 260 -10.43 0.76 1.71
C ILE A 260 -9.92 2.19 1.79
N GLN A 261 -9.94 2.93 0.68
CA GLN A 261 -9.57 4.34 0.66
C GLN A 261 -10.39 5.19 1.64
N GLU A 262 -11.71 4.99 1.70
CA GLU A 262 -12.59 5.68 2.65
C GLU A 262 -12.10 5.46 4.09
N ASN A 263 -11.81 4.22 4.48
CA ASN A 263 -11.33 3.90 5.83
C ASN A 263 -9.96 4.52 6.15
N TYR A 264 -9.07 4.64 5.17
CA TYR A 264 -7.75 5.26 5.36
C TYR A 264 -7.80 6.79 5.39
N THR A 265 -8.86 7.40 4.87
CA THR A 265 -9.09 8.83 5.09
C THR A 265 -9.66 9.12 6.47
N GLU A 266 -10.27 8.14 7.15
CA GLU A 266 -10.89 8.33 8.46
C GLU A 266 -9.87 8.28 9.62
N THR A 267 -10.08 9.11 10.64
CA THR A 267 -9.17 9.28 11.80
C THR A 267 -9.12 8.08 12.74
N ILE A 268 -10.14 7.21 12.74
CA ILE A 268 -10.19 6.04 13.62
C ILE A 268 -10.41 4.79 12.77
N LYS A 269 -9.30 4.13 12.42
CA LYS A 269 -9.27 2.94 11.58
C LYS A 269 -8.90 1.70 12.40
N ALA A 270 -9.60 0.60 12.16
CA ALA A 270 -9.21 -0.72 12.63
C ALA A 270 -8.00 -1.26 11.82
N PRO A 271 -6.99 -1.87 12.45
CA PRO A 271 -5.84 -2.40 11.73
C PRO A 271 -6.29 -3.51 10.78
N ASP A 272 -5.86 -3.42 9.52
CA ASP A 272 -6.17 -4.39 8.46
C ASP A 272 -4.87 -4.98 7.90
N ILE A 273 -4.99 -5.82 6.87
CA ILE A 273 -3.84 -6.49 6.26
C ILE A 273 -2.76 -5.52 5.75
N ILE A 274 -3.15 -4.33 5.29
CA ILE A 274 -2.21 -3.34 4.74
C ILE A 274 -1.47 -2.66 5.90
N THR A 275 -2.15 -2.38 7.02
CA THR A 275 -1.51 -1.92 8.26
C THR A 275 -0.52 -2.97 8.80
N PHE A 276 -0.88 -4.25 8.81
CA PHE A 276 0.07 -5.29 9.23
C PHE A 276 1.24 -5.44 8.26
N TRP A 277 1.01 -5.25 6.96
CA TRP A 277 2.10 -5.24 5.99
C TRP A 277 3.07 -4.08 6.23
N SER A 278 2.58 -2.88 6.54
CA SER A 278 3.46 -1.75 6.89
C SER A 278 4.25 -2.05 8.16
N ASN A 279 3.62 -2.65 9.19
CA ASN A 279 4.30 -3.01 10.42
C ASN A 279 5.38 -4.08 10.17
N CYS A 280 5.11 -5.06 9.31
CA CYS A 280 6.09 -6.06 8.89
C CYS A 280 7.32 -5.40 8.21
N ILE A 281 7.13 -4.34 7.41
CA ILE A 281 8.25 -3.58 6.83
C ILE A 281 9.03 -2.84 7.91
N GLU A 282 8.36 -2.22 8.88
CA GLU A 282 9.04 -1.58 10.02
C GLU A 282 9.88 -2.57 10.83
N GLU A 283 9.39 -3.79 11.00
CA GLU A 283 10.13 -4.85 11.70
C GLU A 283 11.33 -5.35 10.90
N PHE A 284 11.27 -5.39 9.57
CA PHE A 284 12.48 -5.62 8.76
C PHE A 284 13.52 -4.52 8.99
N ILE A 285 13.10 -3.25 9.07
CA ILE A 285 14.00 -2.11 9.32
C ILE A 285 14.65 -2.25 10.70
N ARG A 286 13.86 -2.57 11.74
CA ARG A 286 14.36 -2.75 13.13
C ARG A 286 15.39 -3.88 13.26
N ASN A 287 15.25 -4.93 12.45
CA ASN A 287 16.15 -6.08 12.44
C ASN A 287 17.26 -5.96 11.36
N GLU A 288 17.48 -4.76 10.81
CA GLU A 288 18.51 -4.46 9.80
C GLU A 288 18.38 -5.28 8.49
N LEU A 289 17.19 -5.81 8.20
CA LEU A 289 16.87 -6.56 6.98
C LEU A 289 16.46 -5.61 5.84
N TYR A 290 17.32 -4.64 5.51
CA TYR A 290 17.00 -3.54 4.59
C TYR A 290 16.62 -3.98 3.16
N PHE A 291 17.24 -5.05 2.65
CA PHE A 291 16.89 -5.61 1.35
C PHE A 291 15.43 -6.10 1.33
N ASP A 292 15.03 -6.87 2.35
CA ASP A 292 13.66 -7.37 2.46
C ASP A 292 12.66 -6.22 2.71
N ALA A 293 13.06 -5.22 3.52
CA ALA A 293 12.25 -4.01 3.74
C ALA A 293 11.98 -3.24 2.43
N LEU A 294 13.03 -2.96 1.64
CA LEU A 294 12.93 -2.27 0.35
C LEU A 294 12.13 -3.07 -0.66
N HIS A 295 12.40 -4.39 -0.77
CA HIS A 295 11.66 -5.26 -1.67
C HIS A 295 10.15 -5.23 -1.35
N GLN A 296 9.77 -5.33 -0.08
CA GLN A 296 8.37 -5.31 0.34
C GLN A 296 7.73 -3.92 0.17
N TYR A 297 8.45 -2.84 0.47
CA TYR A 297 8.00 -1.47 0.23
C TYR A 297 7.72 -1.22 -1.26
N ASN A 298 8.67 -1.58 -2.13
CA ASN A 298 8.51 -1.47 -3.58
C ASN A 298 7.34 -2.32 -4.09
N THR A 299 7.17 -3.53 -3.55
CA THR A 299 6.05 -4.40 -3.89
C THR A 299 4.71 -3.80 -3.47
N MET A 300 4.65 -3.18 -2.28
CA MET A 300 3.47 -2.48 -1.77
C MET A 300 3.08 -1.31 -2.68
N LEU A 301 4.03 -0.42 -2.99
CA LEU A 301 3.77 0.72 -3.87
C LEU A 301 3.38 0.28 -5.27
N ARG A 302 4.06 -0.72 -5.85
CA ARG A 302 3.69 -1.29 -7.16
C ARG A 302 2.24 -1.80 -7.17
N ILE A 303 1.80 -2.45 -6.10
CA ILE A 303 0.40 -2.90 -5.96
C ILE A 303 -0.54 -1.71 -5.87
N PHE A 304 -0.20 -0.67 -5.13
CA PHE A 304 -1.04 0.53 -5.05
C PHE A 304 -1.14 1.24 -6.41
N ILE A 305 -0.02 1.42 -7.09
CA ILE A 305 0.06 2.02 -8.44
C ILE A 305 -0.75 1.18 -9.44
N SER A 306 -0.57 -0.14 -9.48
CA SER A 306 -1.31 -1.03 -10.41
C SER A 306 -2.82 -1.10 -10.14
N ASN A 307 -3.26 -0.72 -8.94
CA ASN A 307 -4.67 -0.59 -8.58
C ASN A 307 -5.14 0.87 -8.63
N GLU A 308 -4.28 1.79 -9.06
CA GLU A 308 -4.49 3.23 -9.19
C GLU A 308 -5.02 3.86 -7.89
N VAL A 309 -4.49 3.43 -6.75
CA VAL A 309 -5.06 3.76 -5.44
C VAL A 309 -4.08 4.55 -4.60
N TYR A 310 -4.54 5.66 -4.00
CA TYR A 310 -3.84 6.33 -2.92
C TYR A 310 -4.44 5.95 -1.56
N ILE A 311 -3.58 5.49 -0.67
CA ILE A 311 -3.85 5.09 0.71
C ILE A 311 -3.22 6.14 1.64
N SER A 312 -4.04 7.03 2.18
CA SER A 312 -3.59 8.08 3.10
C SER A 312 -3.19 7.47 4.45
N SER A 313 -1.90 7.29 4.68
CA SER A 313 -1.40 6.71 5.94
C SER A 313 -0.02 7.25 6.28
N HIS A 314 0.12 7.88 7.44
CA HIS A 314 1.39 8.38 7.91
C HIS A 314 2.45 7.27 8.06
N SER A 315 2.07 6.08 8.57
CA SER A 315 3.01 4.96 8.72
C SER A 315 3.57 4.51 7.38
N ILE A 316 2.71 4.28 6.37
CA ILE A 316 3.11 3.87 5.02
C ILE A 316 3.99 4.95 4.37
N ASN A 317 3.55 6.21 4.46
CA ASN A 317 4.20 7.33 3.78
C ASN A 317 5.59 7.67 4.36
N LYS A 318 5.88 7.21 5.59
CA LYS A 318 7.16 7.41 6.28
C LYS A 318 8.10 6.19 6.22
N LEU A 319 7.69 5.07 5.60
CA LEU A 319 8.54 3.88 5.51
C LEU A 319 9.86 4.14 4.78
N LEU A 320 9.83 4.89 3.67
CA LEU A 320 11.05 5.19 2.91
C LEU A 320 12.06 5.99 3.74
N GLU A 321 11.59 6.98 4.50
CA GLU A 321 12.43 7.76 5.43
C GLU A 321 13.10 6.86 6.47
N LYS A 322 12.32 5.97 7.10
CA LYS A 322 12.86 5.01 8.08
C LYS A 322 13.93 4.10 7.46
N ILE A 323 13.76 3.69 6.20
CA ILE A 323 14.76 2.89 5.48
C ILE A 323 16.03 3.71 5.24
N PHE A 324 15.94 4.95 4.75
CA PHE A 324 17.11 5.82 4.53
C PHE A 324 17.88 6.10 5.82
N ILE A 325 17.17 6.41 6.91
CA ILE A 325 17.78 6.61 8.24
C ILE A 325 18.49 5.34 8.70
N GLY A 326 17.86 4.18 8.53
CA GLY A 326 18.45 2.90 8.90
C GLY A 326 19.70 2.56 8.09
N ILE A 327 19.70 2.75 6.77
CA ILE A 327 20.88 2.47 5.94
C ILE A 327 22.01 3.46 6.27
N SER A 328 21.70 4.75 6.41
CA SER A 328 22.72 5.78 6.68
C SER A 328 23.43 5.58 8.02
N SER A 329 22.72 5.08 9.05
CA SER A 329 23.32 4.82 10.36
C SER A 329 24.37 3.70 10.35
N THR A 330 24.26 2.72 9.44
CA THR A 330 25.20 1.58 9.37
C THR A 330 26.57 1.95 8.78
N LYS A 331 26.65 3.03 7.99
CA LYS A 331 27.86 3.48 7.28
C LYS A 331 28.58 2.38 6.45
N ASN A 332 27.86 1.33 6.05
CA ASN A 332 28.44 0.15 5.40
C ASN A 332 28.33 0.21 3.87
N LYS A 333 29.47 0.26 3.16
CA LYS A 333 29.56 0.24 1.69
C LYS A 333 28.80 -0.91 1.06
N MET A 334 29.02 -2.13 1.57
CA MET A 334 28.44 -3.34 1.00
C MET A 334 26.91 -3.31 1.09
N LEU A 335 26.38 -2.78 2.19
CA LEU A 335 24.95 -2.63 2.37
C LEU A 335 24.36 -1.62 1.39
N PHE A 336 25.01 -0.48 1.17
CA PHE A 336 24.58 0.50 0.18
C PHE A 336 24.57 -0.11 -1.23
N GLU A 337 25.68 -0.74 -1.65
CA GLU A 337 25.80 -1.37 -2.97
C GLU A 337 24.72 -2.43 -3.23
N GLN A 338 24.39 -3.24 -2.23
CA GLN A 338 23.34 -4.26 -2.35
C GLN A 338 21.93 -3.68 -2.51
N ASN A 339 21.70 -2.44 -2.05
CA ASN A 339 20.37 -1.85 -1.96
C ASN A 339 20.16 -0.66 -2.91
N LYS A 340 21.20 -0.14 -3.56
CA LYS A 340 21.15 1.08 -4.39
C LYS A 340 20.06 1.04 -5.48
N GLU A 341 19.95 -0.08 -6.22
CA GLU A 341 18.94 -0.22 -7.27
C GLU A 341 17.51 -0.27 -6.71
N LEU A 342 17.33 -0.90 -5.55
CA LEU A 342 16.03 -0.98 -4.89
C LEU A 342 15.62 0.37 -4.30
N LEU A 343 16.57 1.16 -3.82
CA LEU A 343 16.36 2.53 -3.36
C LEU A 343 15.93 3.44 -4.52
N LEU A 344 16.59 3.36 -5.69
CA LEU A 344 16.18 4.10 -6.88
C LEU A 344 14.76 3.73 -7.32
N LYS A 345 14.42 2.44 -7.34
CA LYS A 345 13.04 1.98 -7.57
C LYS A 345 12.06 2.49 -6.53
N ALA A 346 12.47 2.58 -5.27
CA ALA A 346 11.62 3.11 -4.21
C ALA A 346 11.33 4.61 -4.42
N ILE A 347 12.34 5.37 -4.84
CA ILE A 347 12.20 6.79 -5.22
C ILE A 347 11.21 6.92 -6.38
N GLU A 348 11.41 6.18 -7.47
CA GLU A 348 10.52 6.16 -8.64
C GLU A 348 9.07 5.81 -8.25
N PHE A 349 8.87 4.69 -7.55
CA PHE A 349 7.53 4.29 -7.11
C PHE A 349 6.91 5.28 -6.13
N THR A 350 7.69 5.97 -5.29
CA THR A 350 7.16 7.01 -4.39
C THR A 350 6.61 8.19 -5.18
N MET A 351 7.34 8.63 -6.21
CA MET A 351 6.88 9.69 -7.10
C MET A 351 5.64 9.26 -7.90
N HIS A 352 5.62 8.05 -8.46
CA HIS A 352 4.43 7.51 -9.14
C HIS A 352 3.23 7.33 -8.21
N TYR A 353 3.45 6.92 -6.97
CA TYR A 353 2.37 6.77 -5.99
C TYR A 353 1.78 8.13 -5.60
N CYS A 354 2.61 9.17 -5.51
CA CYS A 354 2.19 10.54 -5.23
C CYS A 354 1.21 11.09 -6.28
N TYR A 355 1.32 10.70 -7.55
CA TYR A 355 0.36 11.05 -8.60
C TYR A 355 -1.09 10.72 -8.20
N PHE A 356 -1.33 9.57 -7.56
CA PHE A 356 -2.68 9.17 -7.15
C PHE A 356 -3.23 9.98 -5.97
N GLN A 357 -2.40 10.70 -5.22
CA GLN A 357 -2.86 11.65 -4.20
C GLN A 357 -3.65 12.81 -4.82
N LEU A 358 -3.19 13.30 -5.98
CA LEU A 358 -3.82 14.40 -6.72
C LEU A 358 -5.00 13.95 -7.58
N ASN A 359 -4.90 12.74 -8.13
CA ASN A 359 -5.77 12.30 -9.23
C ASN A 359 -6.88 11.34 -8.79
N ASN A 360 -6.84 10.79 -7.58
CA ASN A 360 -7.91 9.92 -7.10
C ASN A 360 -9.17 10.70 -6.70
N ASP A 361 -10.33 10.18 -7.11
CA ASP A 361 -11.62 10.66 -6.64
C ASP A 361 -11.79 10.32 -5.15
N PHE A 362 -11.89 11.34 -4.29
CA PHE A 362 -12.25 11.19 -2.87
C PHE A 362 -13.66 11.72 -2.55
N SER A 363 -14.44 12.14 -3.55
CA SER A 363 -15.79 12.70 -3.35
C SER A 363 -16.77 11.72 -2.70
N TYR A 364 -16.49 10.41 -2.81
CA TYR A 364 -17.31 9.38 -2.18
C TYR A 364 -17.01 9.19 -0.69
N THR A 365 -15.84 9.63 -0.18
CA THR A 365 -15.47 9.48 1.23
C THR A 365 -16.30 10.44 2.09
N ARG A 366 -16.47 10.12 3.38
CA ARG A 366 -17.18 11.01 4.30
C ARG A 366 -16.54 12.39 4.39
N ILE A 367 -15.22 12.43 4.55
CA ILE A 367 -14.46 13.67 4.71
C ILE A 367 -14.43 14.47 3.39
N GLY A 368 -14.33 13.78 2.25
CA GLY A 368 -14.43 14.41 0.93
C GLY A 368 -15.78 15.10 0.72
N LYS A 369 -16.89 14.51 1.18
CA LYS A 369 -18.22 15.16 1.16
C LYS A 369 -18.30 16.40 2.04
N LEU A 370 -17.53 16.44 3.14
CA LEU A 370 -17.46 17.58 4.06
C LEU A 370 -16.47 18.65 3.60
N LYS A 371 -15.73 18.41 2.51
CA LYS A 371 -14.63 19.28 2.02
C LYS A 371 -13.50 19.50 3.06
N TRP A 372 -13.32 18.57 4.01
CA TRP A 372 -12.29 18.63 5.05
C TRP A 372 -11.16 17.63 4.81
N LEU A 373 -10.92 17.29 3.53
CA LEU A 373 -10.03 16.18 3.17
C LEU A 373 -8.57 16.56 3.37
N TYR A 374 -8.02 16.14 4.51
CA TYR A 374 -6.59 16.15 4.77
C TYR A 374 -6.00 14.75 4.51
N LEU A 375 -5.16 14.66 3.48
CA LEU A 375 -4.41 13.45 3.12
C LEU A 375 -3.02 13.55 3.75
N SER A 376 -2.56 12.47 4.36
CA SER A 376 -1.20 12.40 4.87
C SER A 376 -0.20 12.62 3.72
N PRO A 377 0.78 13.53 3.86
CA PRO A 377 1.78 13.77 2.83
C PRO A 377 2.77 12.61 2.71
N LEU A 378 3.44 12.49 1.56
CA LEU A 378 4.53 11.53 1.34
C LEU A 378 5.88 12.04 1.85
N TYR A 379 6.81 11.11 2.08
CA TYR A 379 8.21 11.46 2.29
C TYR A 379 8.78 12.15 1.06
N GLY A 380 9.47 13.29 1.23
CA GLY A 380 9.92 14.13 0.12
C GLY A 380 11.38 14.56 0.15
N ASN A 381 12.20 14.04 1.08
CA ASN A 381 13.64 14.33 1.13
C ASN A 381 14.46 13.17 0.53
N PHE A 382 13.82 12.16 -0.06
CA PHE A 382 14.48 10.97 -0.59
C PHE A 382 15.59 11.25 -1.62
N LEU A 383 15.50 12.35 -2.40
CA LEU A 383 16.57 12.71 -3.33
C LEU A 383 17.82 13.23 -2.61
N ILE A 384 17.62 14.00 -1.54
CA ILE A 384 18.69 14.52 -0.69
C ILE A 384 19.32 13.37 0.08
N ASP A 385 18.52 12.48 0.67
CA ASP A 385 19.03 11.36 1.45
C ASP A 385 19.88 10.43 0.60
N TYR A 386 19.44 10.12 -0.63
CA TYR A 386 20.22 9.28 -1.53
C TYR A 386 21.55 9.96 -1.92
N TYR A 387 21.52 11.26 -2.21
CA TYR A 387 22.74 12.03 -2.44
C TYR A 387 23.68 11.95 -1.22
N ASN A 388 23.16 12.18 -0.01
CA ASN A 388 23.92 12.13 1.23
C ASN A 388 24.47 10.74 1.54
N LEU A 389 23.75 9.67 1.19
CA LEU A 389 24.26 8.30 1.31
C LEU A 389 25.54 8.09 0.50
N ILE A 390 25.69 8.77 -0.65
CA ILE A 390 26.90 8.68 -1.48
C ILE A 390 27.94 9.68 -0.99
N ASP A 391 27.60 10.97 -0.94
CA ASP A 391 28.53 12.07 -0.71
C ASP A 391 29.16 12.01 0.69
N LYS A 392 28.35 11.73 1.71
CA LYS A 392 28.78 11.64 3.11
C LYS A 392 29.23 10.23 3.51
N SER A 393 29.30 9.29 2.56
CA SER A 393 29.85 7.97 2.83
C SER A 393 31.34 8.08 3.18
N LEU A 394 31.70 7.55 4.35
CA LEU A 394 33.10 7.40 4.76
C LEU A 394 33.80 6.23 4.04
N SER A 395 33.01 5.38 3.36
CA SER A 395 33.49 4.11 2.80
C SER A 395 33.80 4.16 1.31
N LEU A 396 33.50 5.29 0.66
CA LEU A 396 33.76 5.54 -0.75
C LEU A 396 34.88 6.56 -0.91
N ASP A 397 35.79 6.33 -1.85
CA ASP A 397 36.77 7.35 -2.25
C ASP A 397 36.12 8.44 -3.13
N ASP A 398 36.82 9.54 -3.36
CA ASP A 398 36.28 10.69 -4.12
C ASP A 398 35.94 10.35 -5.58
N ASN A 399 36.67 9.42 -6.19
CA ASN A 399 36.41 8.98 -7.57
C ASN A 399 35.16 8.11 -7.65
N GLU A 400 35.00 7.19 -6.70
CA GLU A 400 33.82 6.34 -6.51
C GLU A 400 32.59 7.20 -6.23
N LYS A 401 32.69 8.19 -5.33
CA LYS A 401 31.61 9.15 -5.06
C LYS A 401 31.22 9.89 -6.33
N SER A 402 32.20 10.43 -7.07
CA SER A 402 31.90 11.14 -8.32
C SER A 402 31.21 10.24 -9.35
N LYS A 403 31.63 8.98 -9.46
CA LYS A 403 31.01 8.01 -10.37
C LYS A 403 29.58 7.67 -9.95
N GLN A 404 29.36 7.37 -8.66
CA GLN A 404 28.05 7.01 -8.14
C GLN A 404 27.07 8.18 -8.18
N LEU A 405 27.51 9.40 -7.90
CA LEU A 405 26.70 10.60 -8.04
C LEU A 405 26.29 10.82 -9.50
N PHE A 406 27.22 10.61 -10.44
CA PHE A 406 26.89 10.68 -11.87
C PHE A 406 25.85 9.62 -12.27
N GLU A 407 26.07 8.35 -11.89
CA GLU A 407 25.10 7.26 -12.14
C GLU A 407 23.73 7.55 -11.52
N TYR A 408 23.71 8.10 -10.30
CA TYR A 408 22.50 8.52 -9.63
C TYR A 408 21.77 9.63 -10.40
N PHE A 409 22.47 10.69 -10.77
CA PHE A 409 21.86 11.81 -11.48
C PHE A 409 21.39 11.42 -12.90
N GLU A 410 22.12 10.55 -13.59
CA GLU A 410 21.66 9.94 -14.86
C GLU A 410 20.40 9.09 -14.63
N SER A 411 20.36 8.29 -13.56
CA SER A 411 19.18 7.50 -13.22
C SER A 411 17.96 8.38 -12.99
N LEU A 412 18.11 9.50 -12.26
CA LEU A 412 17.03 10.48 -12.07
C LEU A 412 16.56 11.11 -13.38
N ARG A 413 17.50 11.45 -14.27
CA ARG A 413 17.21 12.04 -15.59
C ARG A 413 16.39 11.09 -16.47
N MET A 414 16.67 9.79 -16.36
CA MET A 414 16.04 8.75 -17.17
C MET A 414 14.69 8.26 -16.63
N ILE A 415 14.21 8.78 -15.48
CA ILE A 415 12.90 8.40 -14.95
C ILE A 415 11.80 8.90 -15.90
N SER A 416 11.17 7.97 -16.62
CA SER A 416 10.02 8.24 -17.47
C SER A 416 8.73 8.20 -16.66
N PHE A 417 7.98 9.29 -16.68
CA PHE A 417 6.63 9.35 -16.12
C PHE A 417 5.59 9.06 -17.19
N ASP A 418 5.55 7.82 -17.66
CA ASP A 418 4.48 7.34 -18.53
C ASP A 418 3.23 7.11 -17.69
N VAL A 419 2.56 8.20 -17.31
CA VAL A 419 1.26 8.12 -16.66
C VAL A 419 0.27 7.65 -17.71
N SER A 420 -0.08 6.35 -17.65
CA SER A 420 -1.11 5.76 -18.50
C SER A 420 -2.42 6.53 -18.32
N LYS A 421 -2.73 7.39 -19.30
CA LYS A 421 -3.96 8.17 -19.49
C LYS A 421 -4.57 8.74 -18.19
N PRO A 422 -4.47 10.05 -17.91
CA PRO A 422 -5.04 10.64 -16.71
C PRO A 422 -6.50 10.22 -16.52
N PHE A 423 -6.76 9.46 -15.46
CA PHE A 423 -8.09 8.96 -15.13
C PHE A 423 -8.97 10.18 -14.84
N HIS A 424 -9.95 10.43 -15.73
CA HIS A 424 -10.90 11.55 -15.75
C HIS A 424 -10.67 12.66 -16.79
N GLU A 425 -10.50 12.29 -18.06
CA GLU A 425 -10.73 13.20 -19.21
C GLU A 425 -12.09 13.93 -19.11
N ASN A 426 -13.15 13.27 -18.61
CA ASN A 426 -14.51 13.85 -18.61
C ASN A 426 -14.90 14.64 -17.33
N LEU A 427 -14.20 14.48 -16.20
CA LEU A 427 -14.54 15.18 -14.94
C LEU A 427 -13.71 16.44 -14.72
N ARG A 428 -12.48 16.51 -15.28
CA ARG A 428 -11.66 17.72 -15.30
C ARG A 428 -12.08 18.73 -16.38
N MET A 429 -12.70 18.28 -17.48
CA MET A 429 -13.21 19.14 -18.56
C MET A 429 -14.24 20.19 -18.10
N VAL A 430 -14.94 19.97 -16.98
CA VAL A 430 -16.00 20.91 -16.52
C VAL A 430 -15.42 22.10 -15.74
N LYS A 431 -14.12 22.09 -15.38
CA LYS A 431 -13.51 23.13 -14.53
C LYS A 431 -12.30 23.85 -15.13
N TYR A 432 -11.62 23.29 -16.12
CA TYR A 432 -10.36 23.83 -16.62
C TYR A 432 -10.41 24.11 -18.12
N ASN A 433 -9.75 25.20 -18.54
CA ASN A 433 -9.68 25.63 -19.95
C ASN A 433 -8.96 24.57 -20.80
N VAL A 434 -9.31 24.48 -22.10
CA VAL A 434 -8.70 23.56 -23.09
C VAL A 434 -7.16 23.61 -23.06
N ILE A 435 -6.58 24.78 -22.81
CA ILE A 435 -5.12 25.01 -22.78
C ILE A 435 -4.45 24.34 -21.57
N GLU A 436 -5.14 24.25 -20.44
CA GLU A 436 -4.64 23.58 -19.24
C GLU A 436 -4.66 22.06 -19.37
N TYR A 437 -5.65 21.55 -20.10
CA TYR A 437 -5.70 20.14 -20.50
C TYR A 437 -4.52 19.77 -21.40
N ASP A 438 -4.18 20.61 -22.39
CA ASP A 438 -3.02 20.37 -23.26
C ASP A 438 -1.70 20.41 -22.47
N LEU A 439 -1.51 21.36 -21.56
CA LEU A 439 -0.32 21.39 -20.71
C LEU A 439 -0.16 20.13 -19.85
N ILE A 440 -1.22 19.69 -19.17
CA ILE A 440 -1.17 18.46 -18.34
C ILE A 440 -0.93 17.22 -19.22
N LYS A 441 -1.46 17.22 -20.45
CA LYS A 441 -1.31 16.12 -21.41
C LYS A 441 0.11 16.01 -21.98
N TYR A 442 0.82 17.12 -22.17
CA TYR A 442 2.16 17.14 -22.77
C TYR A 442 3.31 17.21 -21.75
N ASP A 443 3.12 17.89 -20.61
CA ASP A 443 4.17 18.09 -19.60
C ASP A 443 4.01 17.19 -18.36
N GLY A 444 2.85 16.53 -18.19
CA GLY A 444 2.54 15.73 -17.01
C GLY A 444 2.41 16.55 -15.73
N ASP A 445 2.39 15.88 -14.57
CA ASP A 445 2.39 16.54 -13.25
C ASP A 445 3.84 16.90 -12.85
N LEU A 446 4.34 18.04 -13.34
CA LEU A 446 5.72 18.52 -13.10
C LEU A 446 6.11 18.58 -11.62
N CYS A 447 5.13 18.76 -10.74
CA CYS A 447 5.29 18.86 -9.29
C CYS A 447 5.86 17.60 -8.63
N LEU A 448 5.59 16.41 -9.21
CA LEU A 448 6.01 15.12 -8.63
C LEU A 448 7.53 15.00 -8.54
N VAL A 449 8.24 15.44 -9.58
CA VAL A 449 9.70 15.48 -9.62
C VAL A 449 10.21 16.86 -9.22
N GLY A 450 9.52 17.92 -9.67
CA GLY A 450 10.00 19.30 -9.51
C GLY A 450 10.13 19.72 -8.05
N ILE A 451 9.24 19.26 -7.16
CA ILE A 451 9.34 19.52 -5.72
C ILE A 451 10.57 18.84 -5.08
N PRO A 452 10.72 17.49 -5.12
CA PRO A 452 11.89 16.85 -4.53
C PRO A 452 13.21 17.28 -5.19
N LEU A 453 13.21 17.55 -6.51
CA LEU A 453 14.38 18.06 -7.22
C LEU A 453 14.78 19.48 -6.75
N SER A 454 13.81 20.37 -6.52
CA SER A 454 14.08 21.71 -5.98
C SER A 454 14.79 21.65 -4.62
N LYS A 455 14.43 20.66 -3.78
CA LYS A 455 15.08 20.46 -2.49
C LYS A 455 16.52 19.98 -2.65
N LEU A 456 16.77 19.03 -3.55
CA LEU A 456 18.12 18.60 -3.87
C LEU A 456 18.96 19.78 -4.36
N MET A 457 18.43 20.61 -5.25
CA MET A 457 19.11 21.80 -5.75
C MET A 457 19.44 22.81 -4.63
N ILE A 458 18.50 23.08 -3.72
CA ILE A 458 18.76 23.93 -2.54
C ILE A 458 19.89 23.33 -1.70
N HIS A 459 19.88 22.01 -1.47
CA HIS A 459 20.92 21.33 -0.72
C HIS A 459 22.30 21.45 -1.39
N LEU A 460 22.37 21.28 -2.70
CA LEU A 460 23.61 21.46 -3.47
C LEU A 460 24.15 22.90 -3.40
N ILE A 461 23.26 23.90 -3.40
CA ILE A 461 23.64 25.30 -3.24
C ILE A 461 24.20 25.55 -1.83
N GLN A 462 23.56 24.99 -0.80
CA GLN A 462 24.02 25.09 0.59
C GLN A 462 25.40 24.44 0.79
N GLU A 463 25.69 23.35 0.08
CA GLU A 463 27.00 22.69 0.10
C GLU A 463 28.02 23.30 -0.89
N ASN A 464 27.64 24.39 -1.58
CA ASN A 464 28.44 25.04 -2.63
C ASN A 464 28.89 24.07 -3.76
N ASN A 465 28.08 23.04 -4.06
CA ASN A 465 28.37 22.03 -5.07
C ASN A 465 27.88 22.48 -6.46
N ARG A 466 28.51 23.54 -6.98
CA ARG A 466 28.19 24.17 -8.28
C ARG A 466 28.23 23.19 -9.44
N ARG A 467 29.19 22.25 -9.44
CA ARG A 467 29.33 21.21 -10.48
C ARG A 467 28.07 20.35 -10.61
N SER A 468 27.57 19.82 -9.49
CA SER A 468 26.38 18.96 -9.47
C SER A 468 25.13 19.74 -9.85
N LEU A 469 25.02 21.00 -9.43
CA LEU A 469 23.92 21.88 -9.84
C LEU A 469 23.92 22.12 -11.36
N LEU A 470 25.09 22.40 -11.95
CA LEU A 470 25.23 22.63 -13.39
C LEU A 470 24.88 21.40 -14.23
N TYR A 471 25.14 20.19 -13.72
CA TYR A 471 24.67 18.96 -14.35
C TYR A 471 23.14 18.96 -14.49
N PHE A 472 22.41 19.29 -13.43
CA PHE A 472 20.94 19.38 -13.50
C PHE A 472 20.47 20.49 -14.43
N LEU A 473 21.09 21.67 -14.39
CA LEU A 473 20.65 22.79 -15.21
C LEU A 473 20.89 22.56 -16.72
N LYS A 474 21.95 21.83 -17.09
CA LYS A 474 22.30 21.65 -18.51
C LYS A 474 21.85 20.31 -19.08
N ASP A 475 22.06 19.22 -18.35
CA ASP A 475 21.90 17.87 -18.88
C ASP A 475 20.51 17.27 -18.55
N PHE A 476 19.78 17.80 -17.57
CA PHE A 476 18.44 17.31 -17.20
C PHE A 476 17.36 17.85 -18.15
N ASN A 477 17.07 17.11 -19.22
CA ASN A 477 16.13 17.52 -20.27
C ASN A 477 14.66 17.12 -19.96
N ASN A 478 14.17 17.44 -18.76
CA ASN A 478 12.77 17.22 -18.36
C ASN A 478 12.21 18.52 -17.80
N ASN A 479 10.98 18.89 -18.20
CA ASN A 479 10.32 20.14 -17.80
C ASN A 479 10.22 20.36 -16.28
N SER A 480 10.35 19.30 -15.47
CA SER A 480 10.43 19.40 -14.02
C SER A 480 11.64 20.21 -13.53
N ILE A 481 12.74 20.31 -14.29
CA ILE A 481 13.87 21.17 -13.90
C ILE A 481 13.46 22.64 -13.86
N TYR A 482 12.70 23.11 -14.85
CA TYR A 482 12.24 24.49 -14.88
C TYR A 482 11.25 24.77 -13.74
N PHE A 483 10.39 23.80 -13.42
CA PHE A 483 9.53 23.87 -12.24
C PHE A 483 10.36 23.98 -10.95
N SER A 484 11.42 23.18 -10.81
CA SER A 484 12.35 23.29 -9.69
C SER A 484 13.05 24.66 -9.64
N CYS A 485 13.54 25.17 -10.78
CA CYS A 485 14.16 26.49 -10.87
C CYS A 485 13.22 27.62 -10.42
N LEU A 486 11.92 27.55 -10.71
CA LEU A 486 10.95 28.52 -10.19
C LEU A 486 10.89 28.51 -8.65
N ILE A 487 10.93 27.33 -8.04
CA ILE A 487 10.91 27.15 -6.58
C ILE A 487 12.21 27.62 -5.93
N VAL A 488 13.35 27.18 -6.47
CA VAL A 488 14.66 27.56 -5.91
C VAL A 488 14.91 29.04 -6.12
N GLY A 489 14.59 29.56 -7.31
CA GLY A 489 14.76 30.97 -7.64
C GLY A 489 13.95 31.88 -6.73
N SER A 490 12.69 31.54 -6.42
CA SER A 490 11.88 32.35 -5.50
C SER A 490 12.50 32.39 -4.10
N LYS A 491 13.00 31.25 -3.59
CA LYS A 491 13.66 31.19 -2.29
C LYS A 491 14.97 31.96 -2.25
N LEU A 492 15.79 31.84 -3.28
CA LEU A 492 17.03 32.60 -3.38
C LEU A 492 16.79 34.12 -3.49
N ILE A 493 15.74 34.56 -4.20
CA ILE A 493 15.37 35.99 -4.23
C ILE A 493 14.94 36.46 -2.84
N SER A 494 14.11 35.68 -2.13
CA SER A 494 13.74 36.00 -0.74
C SER A 494 14.99 36.16 0.14
N LEU A 495 15.89 35.17 0.08
CA LEU A 495 17.16 35.18 0.82
C LEU A 495 18.05 36.37 0.44
N TYR A 496 18.25 36.64 -0.85
CA TYR A 496 19.07 37.77 -1.32
C TYR A 496 18.59 39.11 -0.79
N LEU A 497 17.27 39.30 -0.72
CA LEU A 497 16.67 40.54 -0.20
C LEU A 497 16.91 40.74 1.30
N GLU A 498 17.11 39.65 2.04
CA GLU A 498 17.27 39.62 3.50
C GLU A 498 18.75 39.50 3.95
N SER A 499 19.67 39.14 3.04
CA SER A 499 21.08 38.85 3.36
C SER A 499 22.01 40.07 3.42
N ASN A 500 23.18 39.89 4.04
CA ASN A 500 24.28 40.86 4.06
C ASN A 500 25.02 40.91 2.70
N GLU A 501 25.88 41.91 2.46
CA GLU A 501 26.54 42.10 1.15
C GLU A 501 27.43 40.92 0.71
N ASP A 502 28.15 40.27 1.62
CA ASP A 502 29.03 39.14 1.28
C ASP A 502 28.25 37.91 0.79
N ASP A 503 27.12 37.61 1.45
CA ASP A 503 26.24 36.49 1.08
C ASP A 503 25.51 36.75 -0.24
N LYS A 504 25.24 38.03 -0.56
CA LYS A 504 24.55 38.42 -1.80
C LYS A 504 25.31 38.01 -3.06
N ASN A 505 26.64 38.10 -3.06
CA ASN A 505 27.45 37.71 -4.22
C ASN A 505 27.34 36.20 -4.53
N THR A 506 27.35 35.38 -3.47
CA THR A 506 27.20 33.92 -3.65
C THR A 506 25.79 33.58 -4.12
N ILE A 507 24.77 34.26 -3.56
CA ILE A 507 23.37 34.06 -3.94
C ILE A 507 23.10 34.55 -5.36
N SER A 508 23.70 35.67 -5.79
CA SER A 508 23.56 36.22 -7.15
C SER A 508 24.09 35.26 -8.20
N ASP A 509 25.25 34.65 -7.97
CA ASP A 509 25.84 33.66 -8.86
C ASP A 509 24.87 32.51 -9.14
N TYR A 510 24.26 31.94 -8.09
CA TYR A 510 23.29 30.86 -8.25
C TYR A 510 21.98 31.34 -8.90
N LEU A 511 21.50 32.54 -8.56
CA LEU A 511 20.31 33.14 -9.20
C LEU A 511 20.50 33.33 -10.70
N ILE A 512 21.67 33.80 -11.13
CA ILE A 512 22.04 33.98 -12.55
C ILE A 512 21.90 32.65 -13.30
N LEU A 513 22.44 31.56 -12.74
CA LEU A 513 22.35 30.23 -13.35
C LEU A 513 20.89 29.74 -13.46
N LEU A 514 20.08 29.93 -12.42
CA LEU A 514 18.67 29.50 -12.42
C LEU A 514 17.82 30.33 -13.41
N ILE A 515 18.01 31.64 -13.46
CA ILE A 515 17.31 32.53 -14.39
C ILE A 515 17.73 32.22 -15.83
N ALA A 516 19.03 32.00 -16.08
CA ALA A 516 19.54 31.57 -17.39
C ALA A 516 18.83 30.30 -17.88
N LYS A 517 18.63 29.31 -17.00
CA LYS A 517 17.85 28.11 -17.34
C LYS A 517 16.39 28.45 -17.65
N LEU A 518 15.72 29.21 -16.79
CA LEU A 518 14.30 29.56 -16.97
C LEU A 518 14.00 30.33 -18.28
N ILE A 519 14.97 31.06 -18.82
CA ILE A 519 14.84 31.79 -20.11
C ILE A 519 14.57 30.84 -21.27
N GLU A 520 15.10 29.62 -21.24
CA GLU A 520 14.85 28.58 -22.24
C GLU A 520 13.38 28.11 -22.27
N TRP A 521 12.63 28.28 -21.16
CA TRP A 521 11.30 27.71 -21.03
C TRP A 521 10.20 28.59 -21.62
N ASP A 522 9.11 27.99 -22.11
CA ASP A 522 8.03 28.72 -22.76
C ASP A 522 7.34 29.72 -21.82
N ASN A 523 7.05 30.92 -22.34
CA ASN A 523 6.45 32.01 -21.55
C ASN A 523 5.10 31.62 -20.94
N PHE A 524 4.31 30.86 -21.69
CA PHE A 524 3.01 30.38 -21.23
C PHE A 524 3.16 29.36 -20.09
N LYS A 525 4.12 28.43 -20.20
CA LYS A 525 4.40 27.43 -19.16
C LYS A 525 4.89 28.06 -17.86
N ILE A 526 5.75 29.09 -17.95
CA ILE A 526 6.18 29.87 -16.77
C ILE A 526 4.96 30.51 -16.08
N LYS A 527 4.10 31.21 -16.85
CA LYS A 527 2.91 31.88 -16.30
C LYS A 527 1.96 30.88 -15.62
N TYR A 528 1.72 29.73 -16.24
CA TYR A 528 0.87 28.68 -15.71
C TYR A 528 1.45 28.06 -14.43
N ASN A 529 2.72 27.66 -14.43
CA ASN A 529 3.32 27.01 -13.27
C ASN A 529 3.51 27.95 -12.08
N CYS A 530 3.75 29.25 -12.31
CA CYS A 530 3.68 30.26 -11.24
C CYS A 530 2.27 30.37 -10.63
N PHE A 531 1.21 30.21 -11.43
CA PHE A 531 -0.17 30.19 -10.90
C PHE A 531 -0.41 28.92 -10.06
N ILE A 532 0.02 27.76 -10.55
CA ILE A 532 -0.09 26.48 -9.82
C ILE A 532 0.66 26.53 -8.47
N LEU A 533 1.89 27.05 -8.45
CA LEU A 533 2.66 27.23 -7.21
C LEU A 533 1.94 28.12 -6.19
N LYS A 534 1.26 29.18 -6.63
CA LYS A 534 0.44 30.02 -5.75
C LYS A 534 -0.79 29.30 -5.20
N GLN A 535 -1.42 28.45 -6.01
CA GLN A 535 -2.59 27.67 -5.57
C GLN A 535 -2.21 26.67 -4.48
N PHE A 536 -1.03 26.04 -4.57
CA PHE A 536 -0.52 25.14 -3.53
C PHE A 536 -0.40 25.77 -2.14
N GLN A 537 -0.28 27.09 -2.04
CA GLN A 537 -0.21 27.81 -0.76
C GLN A 537 -1.55 28.35 -0.28
N ASN A 538 -2.40 28.84 -1.19
CA ASN A 538 -3.66 29.51 -0.83
C ASN A 538 -4.76 28.56 -0.40
N GLU A 539 -4.79 27.36 -0.98
CA GLU A 539 -5.71 26.33 -0.55
C GLU A 539 -5.00 25.56 0.58
N ASN A 540 -5.69 25.25 1.69
CA ASN A 540 -5.26 24.25 2.68
C ASN A 540 -5.23 22.84 2.03
N MET A 541 -4.65 22.73 0.85
CA MET A 541 -4.59 21.56 0.00
C MET A 541 -3.48 20.67 0.51
N ASN A 542 -3.75 19.39 0.33
CA ASN A 542 -2.90 18.29 0.71
C ASN A 542 -1.50 18.49 0.15
N CYS A 543 -0.55 18.84 1.03
CA CYS A 543 0.86 18.87 0.66
C CYS A 543 1.22 17.50 0.07
N LEU A 544 1.76 17.49 -1.15
CA LEU A 544 2.18 16.24 -1.79
C LEU A 544 3.27 15.55 -0.95
N TYR A 545 4.20 16.37 -0.47
CA TYR A 545 5.30 15.96 0.37
C TYR A 545 5.29 16.74 1.68
N SER A 546 5.77 16.12 2.77
CA SER A 546 5.62 16.62 4.14
C SER A 546 6.30 17.97 4.46
N TRP A 547 6.99 18.59 3.50
CA TRP A 547 7.92 19.71 3.72
C TRP A 547 8.01 20.67 2.51
N PHE A 548 6.93 20.85 1.76
CA PHE A 548 6.88 21.88 0.72
C PHE A 548 6.20 23.13 1.28
N PHE A 549 7.00 24.09 1.75
CA PHE A 549 6.49 25.37 2.26
C PHE A 549 7.12 26.51 1.44
N PHE A 550 6.25 27.25 0.76
CA PHE A 550 6.48 28.63 0.35
C PHE A 550 6.00 29.51 1.50
N GLU A 551 6.84 30.43 1.94
CA GLU A 551 6.39 31.50 2.82
C GLU A 551 5.68 32.59 2.01
N ASN A 552 4.97 33.51 2.67
CA ASN A 552 4.31 34.61 1.95
C ASN A 552 5.33 35.45 1.14
N ASN A 553 6.54 35.63 1.68
CA ASN A 553 7.64 36.30 0.99
C ASN A 553 8.07 35.54 -0.28
N ASP A 554 8.03 34.21 -0.27
CA ASP A 554 8.38 33.40 -1.44
C ASP A 554 7.39 33.57 -2.60
N ILE A 555 6.10 33.87 -2.35
CA ILE A 555 5.15 34.19 -3.43
C ILE A 555 5.50 35.52 -4.08
N GLU A 556 5.82 36.53 -3.28
CA GLU A 556 6.24 37.82 -3.80
C GLU A 556 7.49 37.66 -4.66
N SER A 557 8.47 36.92 -4.15
CA SER A 557 9.70 36.56 -4.85
C SER A 557 9.43 35.75 -6.12
N LEU A 558 8.46 34.83 -6.13
CA LEU A 558 8.06 34.08 -7.33
C LEU A 558 7.55 35.01 -8.44
N ASN A 559 6.83 36.09 -8.09
CA ASN A 559 6.45 37.10 -9.08
C ASN A 559 7.65 37.86 -9.63
N ILE A 560 8.66 38.14 -8.80
CA ILE A 560 9.90 38.77 -9.21
C ILE A 560 10.67 37.86 -10.18
N VAL A 561 10.83 36.56 -9.87
CA VAL A 561 11.44 35.56 -10.79
C VAL A 561 10.74 35.60 -12.15
N LYS A 562 9.41 35.50 -12.15
CA LYS A 562 8.60 35.56 -13.37
C LYS A 562 8.86 36.86 -14.15
N GLN A 563 8.90 38.01 -13.48
CA GLN A 563 9.13 39.31 -14.12
C GLN A 563 10.53 39.41 -14.72
N LEU A 564 11.56 38.98 -13.99
CA LEU A 564 12.96 38.97 -14.45
C LEU A 564 13.12 38.14 -15.73
N VAL A 565 12.57 36.93 -15.75
CA VAL A 565 12.62 36.06 -16.95
C VAL A 565 11.90 36.74 -18.14
N MET A 566 10.73 37.34 -17.91
CA MET A 566 9.97 38.00 -18.97
C MET A 566 10.68 39.25 -19.52
N ILE A 567 11.28 40.07 -18.64
CA ILE A 567 12.07 41.25 -19.02
C ILE A 567 13.21 40.83 -19.94
N LYS A 568 13.98 39.81 -19.55
CA LYS A 568 15.13 39.34 -20.32
C LYS A 568 14.73 38.71 -21.65
N LYS A 569 13.65 37.92 -21.68
CA LYS A 569 13.15 37.27 -22.91
C LYS A 569 12.55 38.25 -23.92
N ILE A 570 11.85 39.29 -23.46
CA ILE A 570 11.16 40.25 -24.33
C ILE A 570 12.10 41.39 -24.74
N GLY A 571 13.23 41.59 -24.04
CA GLY A 571 14.16 42.68 -24.32
C GLY A 571 13.61 44.04 -23.88
N ILE A 572 12.90 44.08 -22.74
CA ILE A 572 12.32 45.33 -22.21
C ILE A 572 13.45 46.25 -21.75
N ASN A 573 13.42 47.53 -22.17
CA ASN A 573 14.39 48.52 -21.68
C ASN A 573 14.22 48.72 -20.16
N THR A 574 15.25 48.33 -19.42
CA THR A 574 15.27 48.29 -17.95
C THR A 574 15.35 49.68 -17.31
N GLU A 575 15.73 50.71 -18.08
CA GLU A 575 15.80 52.11 -17.61
C GLU A 575 14.42 52.70 -17.28
N ASN A 576 13.36 52.16 -17.88
CA ASN A 576 11.98 52.65 -17.76
C ASN A 576 11.08 51.83 -16.81
N ILE A 577 11.62 50.83 -16.09
CA ILE A 577 10.83 50.04 -15.14
C ILE A 577 10.46 50.95 -13.96
N SER A 578 9.19 51.37 -13.95
CA SER A 578 8.67 52.41 -13.06
C SER A 578 8.85 52.09 -11.57
N SER A 579 8.96 53.15 -10.80
CA SER A 579 9.19 53.31 -9.34
C SER A 579 8.31 52.48 -8.37
N THR A 580 7.52 51.53 -8.86
CA THR A 580 6.48 50.85 -8.06
C THR A 580 6.93 49.54 -7.41
N ASN A 581 8.01 48.89 -7.86
CA ASN A 581 8.53 47.67 -7.23
C ASN A 581 10.04 47.75 -6.92
N ILE A 582 10.35 48.28 -5.73
CA ILE A 582 11.73 48.46 -5.23
C ILE A 582 12.49 47.13 -5.17
N LYS A 583 11.83 46.02 -4.82
CA LYS A 583 12.45 44.69 -4.75
C LYS A 583 12.90 44.20 -6.14
N LEU A 584 12.07 44.40 -7.17
CA LEU A 584 12.42 44.07 -8.56
C LEU A 584 13.62 44.90 -9.04
N LYS A 585 13.64 46.21 -8.74
CA LYS A 585 14.73 47.11 -9.16
C LYS A 585 16.10 46.64 -8.67
N LYS A 586 16.17 46.12 -7.44
CA LYS A 586 17.41 45.56 -6.86
C LYS A 586 17.94 44.33 -7.61
N MET A 587 17.09 43.62 -8.36
CA MET A 587 17.44 42.39 -9.08
C MET A 587 17.75 42.60 -10.55
N ILE A 588 17.36 43.74 -11.13
CA ILE A 588 17.60 44.07 -12.55
C ILE A 588 19.08 43.99 -12.95
N PRO A 589 20.06 44.44 -12.13
CA PRO A 589 21.48 44.36 -12.51
C PRO A 589 21.94 42.94 -12.87
N LEU A 590 21.41 41.92 -12.18
CA LEU A 590 21.71 40.51 -12.44
C LEU A 590 21.36 40.07 -13.86
N LEU A 591 20.42 40.74 -14.53
CA LEU A 591 20.04 40.42 -15.90
C LEU A 591 21.12 40.78 -16.92
N SER A 592 22.03 41.71 -16.60
CA SER A 592 23.11 42.13 -17.49
C SER A 592 24.16 41.01 -17.67
N GLU A 593 24.34 40.17 -16.66
CA GLU A 593 25.31 39.07 -16.62
C GLU A 593 24.78 37.79 -17.30
N ILE A 594 23.48 37.76 -17.63
CA ILE A 594 22.84 36.60 -18.25
C ILE A 594 22.87 36.73 -19.78
N ASN A 595 23.39 35.71 -20.45
CA ASN A 595 23.32 35.52 -21.90
C ASN A 595 22.92 34.06 -22.22
N TYR A 596 22.70 33.74 -23.50
CA TYR A 596 22.33 32.38 -23.91
C TYR A 596 23.44 31.34 -23.64
N GLU A 597 24.69 31.78 -23.46
CA GLU A 597 25.85 30.92 -23.23
C GLU A 597 26.21 30.77 -21.74
N THR A 598 25.55 31.48 -20.82
CA THR A 598 25.93 31.57 -19.39
C THR A 598 26.09 30.19 -18.75
N LEU A 599 25.15 29.27 -18.98
CA LEU A 599 25.24 27.90 -18.46
C LEU A 599 26.39 27.09 -19.07
N THR A 600 26.73 27.37 -20.33
CA THR A 600 27.82 26.68 -21.03
C THR A 600 29.18 27.20 -20.58
N ILE A 601 29.32 28.51 -20.39
CA ILE A 601 30.53 29.15 -19.85
C ILE A 601 30.77 28.65 -18.43
N ALA A 602 29.77 28.75 -17.55
CA ALA A 602 29.88 28.32 -16.15
C ALA A 602 30.27 26.83 -16.01
N ARG A 603 29.81 25.96 -16.92
CA ARG A 603 30.22 24.54 -16.94
C ARG A 603 31.67 24.36 -17.37
N LYS A 604 32.15 25.11 -18.35
CA LYS A 604 33.56 25.04 -18.80
C LYS A 604 34.49 25.48 -17.67
N GLU A 605 34.19 26.60 -17.02
CA GLU A 605 34.96 27.11 -15.88
C GLU A 605 35.06 26.09 -14.73
N GLU A 606 33.94 25.43 -14.36
CA GLU A 606 33.96 24.40 -13.31
C GLU A 606 34.70 23.12 -13.75
N PHE A 607 34.66 22.77 -15.04
CA PHE A 607 35.43 21.65 -15.57
C PHE A 607 36.94 21.92 -15.59
N GLU A 608 37.34 23.16 -15.90
CA GLU A 608 38.74 23.61 -15.85
C GLU A 608 39.27 23.60 -14.40
N LYS A 609 38.52 24.19 -13.45
CA LYS A 609 38.88 24.16 -12.01
C LYS A 609 39.07 22.75 -11.45
N THR A 610 38.29 21.78 -11.91
CA THR A 610 38.40 20.39 -11.47
C THR A 610 39.60 19.69 -12.11
N ASN A 611 39.83 19.87 -13.41
CA ASN A 611 41.03 19.35 -14.07
C ASN A 611 42.32 19.90 -13.45
N ASP A 612 42.35 21.17 -13.08
CA ASP A 612 43.51 21.79 -12.42
C ASP A 612 43.78 21.13 -11.06
N LYS A 613 42.76 20.90 -10.23
CA LYS A 613 42.89 20.16 -8.95
C LYS A 613 43.46 18.75 -9.13
N PHE A 614 43.02 18.00 -10.14
CA PHE A 614 43.53 16.63 -10.39
C PHE A 614 44.90 16.62 -11.08
N SER A 615 45.24 17.65 -11.86
CA SER A 615 46.56 17.79 -12.49
C SER A 615 47.67 18.09 -11.46
N VAL A 616 47.35 18.83 -10.40
CA VAL A 616 48.26 19.09 -9.27
C VAL A 616 48.58 17.81 -8.51
N PHE A 617 47.59 16.92 -8.30
CA PHE A 617 47.82 15.60 -7.70
C PHE A 617 48.68 14.68 -8.57
N LYS A 618 48.56 14.75 -9.91
CA LYS A 618 49.42 14.01 -10.84
C LYS A 618 50.88 14.50 -10.89
N ARG A 619 51.17 15.70 -10.39
CA ARG A 619 52.55 16.23 -10.26
C ARG A 619 53.18 15.94 -8.88
N LEU A 620 52.40 15.39 -7.95
CA LEU A 620 52.83 15.03 -6.59
C LEU A 620 53.07 13.51 -6.40
N ILE A 621 52.84 12.71 -7.45
CA ILE A 621 53.26 11.30 -7.59
C ILE A 621 54.39 11.29 -8.62
#